data_AF-A0A3C1M0Y5-F1
#
_entry.id   AF-A0A3C1M0Y5-F1
#
_cell.length_a   1.000
_cell.length_b   1.000
_cell.length_c   1.000
_cell.angle_alpha   90.00
_cell.angle_beta   90.00
_cell.angle_gamma   90.00
#
_symmetry.space_group_name_H-M   'P 1'
#
loop_
_entity.id
_entity.type
_entity.pdbx_description
1 polymer ?
#
loop_
_entity_poly.entity_id
_entity_poly.type
_entity_poly.pdbx_seq_one_letter_code
_entity_poly.pdbx_strand_id
1 'polypeptide(L)'
;IAVAPSYHRHNFIDQEYSKLNFELFHFFILEERGDFYFVLKKGEDSSEFKKCLIPYQSFEAQTFEDVSPPPDMLIVWLSVCTKEEQEGFWKVRRKILLCHPKMKEMIADKNSIQYGSGKTKLCAEIAFQRKLQKPILFLWLPTPSTWNVYRWNDDKKPVIGRLRIWTNGQTISHVGHVPKGFGKMKTREEWEQMPPSKKPHRMFMGFSSQSHTPVEIKRYLQTDHRTEERDFWDVLSGLTIDRWLAKVQS
;
A
#
# COMPACT_ATOMS: atom_id res chain seq x y z
N ILE A 1 16.93 17.00 -23.49
CA ILE A 1 15.48 17.30 -23.39
C ILE A 1 15.11 17.20 -21.92
N ALA A 2 14.48 18.22 -21.36
CA ALA A 2 13.90 18.20 -20.02
C ALA A 2 12.38 18.32 -20.15
N VAL A 3 11.63 17.60 -19.31
CA VAL A 3 10.16 17.56 -19.33
C VAL A 3 9.66 17.80 -17.93
N ALA A 4 8.81 18.82 -17.73
CA ALA A 4 8.28 19.16 -16.41
C ALA A 4 6.86 19.76 -16.52
N PRO A 5 6.05 19.70 -15.45
CA PRO A 5 4.72 20.33 -15.44
C PRO A 5 4.80 21.85 -15.23
N SER A 6 5.96 22.37 -14.83
CA SER A 6 6.25 23.79 -14.71
C SER A 6 7.77 23.97 -14.60
N TYR A 7 8.24 25.18 -14.90
CA TYR A 7 9.65 25.56 -14.77
C TYR A 7 9.78 26.82 -13.91
N HIS A 8 10.82 26.88 -13.10
CA HIS A 8 11.16 28.11 -12.38
C HIS A 8 11.97 29.05 -13.27
N ARG A 9 11.95 30.35 -12.94
CA ARG A 9 12.73 31.38 -13.66
C ARG A 9 14.19 30.99 -13.88
N HIS A 10 14.81 30.32 -12.90
CA HIS A 10 16.20 29.87 -13.00
C HIS A 10 16.41 28.81 -14.09
N ASN A 11 15.42 27.97 -14.39
CA ASN A 11 15.53 26.98 -15.47
C ASN A 11 15.57 27.63 -16.86
N PHE A 12 14.91 28.79 -17.03
CA PHE A 12 14.99 29.57 -18.27
C PHE A 12 16.34 30.28 -18.40
N ILE A 13 16.91 30.76 -17.29
CA ILE A 13 18.28 31.29 -17.26
C ILE A 13 19.27 30.18 -17.62
N ASP A 14 19.12 28.99 -17.05
CA ASP A 14 19.97 27.85 -17.38
C ASP A 14 19.86 27.47 -18.86
N GLN A 15 18.68 27.58 -19.47
CA GLN A 15 18.51 27.34 -20.91
C GLN A 15 19.28 28.38 -21.76
N GLU A 16 19.31 29.65 -21.33
CA GLU A 16 19.94 30.76 -22.07
C GLU A 16 21.48 30.77 -21.91
N TYR A 17 22.00 30.43 -20.73
CA TYR A 17 23.42 30.58 -20.39
C TYR A 17 24.19 29.25 -20.27
N SER A 18 23.53 28.10 -20.33
CA SER A 18 24.20 26.80 -20.30
C SER A 18 24.92 26.50 -21.62
N LYS A 19 26.07 25.85 -21.53
CA LYS A 19 26.78 25.26 -22.68
C LYS A 19 26.13 23.96 -23.18
N LEU A 20 25.17 23.42 -22.43
CA LEU A 20 24.45 22.20 -22.81
C LEU A 20 23.30 22.57 -23.74
N ASN A 21 23.26 21.92 -24.91
CA ASN A 21 22.13 22.06 -25.83
C ASN A 21 20.97 21.15 -25.36
N PHE A 22 19.96 21.73 -24.72
CA PHE A 22 18.76 21.02 -24.32
C PHE A 22 17.51 21.86 -24.54
N GLU A 23 16.39 21.16 -24.72
CA GLU A 23 15.07 21.76 -24.92
C GLU A 23 14.20 21.51 -23.70
N LEU A 24 13.38 22.51 -23.33
CA LEU A 24 12.38 22.43 -22.28
C LEU A 24 11.00 22.12 -22.89
N PHE A 25 10.35 21.10 -22.36
CA PHE A 25 8.98 20.74 -22.71
C PHE A 25 8.09 20.78 -21.49
N HIS A 26 6.98 21.49 -21.62
CA HIS A 26 5.92 21.53 -20.63
C HIS A 26 4.96 20.38 -20.91
N PHE A 27 4.55 19.64 -19.87
CA PHE A 27 3.47 18.66 -20.00
C PHE A 27 2.31 18.98 -19.07
N PHE A 28 1.10 18.66 -19.52
CA PHE A 28 -0.11 18.73 -18.71
C PHE A 28 -1.10 17.65 -19.12
N ILE A 29 -2.09 17.39 -18.27
CA ILE A 29 -3.18 16.47 -18.56
C ILE A 29 -4.38 17.29 -19.01
N LEU A 30 -4.93 16.94 -20.17
CA LEU A 30 -6.12 17.55 -20.73
C LEU A 30 -7.26 16.53 -20.72
N GLU A 31 -8.37 16.90 -20.11
CA GLU A 31 -9.61 16.13 -20.15
C GLU A 31 -10.50 16.65 -21.29
N GLU A 32 -10.83 15.78 -22.24
CA GLU A 32 -11.75 16.09 -23.34
C GLU A 32 -12.75 14.97 -23.51
N ARG A 33 -14.04 15.28 -23.37
CA ARG A 33 -15.15 14.33 -23.59
C ARG A 33 -15.02 13.04 -22.76
N GLY A 34 -14.45 13.13 -21.55
CA GLY A 34 -14.25 12.00 -20.64
C GLY A 34 -12.95 11.20 -20.86
N ASP A 35 -12.19 11.52 -21.90
CA ASP A 35 -10.88 10.93 -22.14
C ASP A 35 -9.77 11.84 -21.59
N PHE A 36 -8.73 11.23 -21.02
CA PHE A 36 -7.55 11.93 -20.55
C PHE A 36 -6.43 11.85 -21.58
N TYR A 37 -5.76 12.98 -21.78
CA TYR A 37 -4.67 13.08 -22.73
C TYR A 37 -3.44 13.68 -22.08
N PHE A 38 -2.30 13.05 -22.32
CA PHE A 38 -1.00 13.62 -22.03
C PHE A 38 -0.67 14.60 -23.16
N VAL A 39 -0.55 15.87 -22.82
CA VAL A 39 -0.19 16.93 -23.75
C VAL A 39 1.25 17.34 -23.49
N LEU A 40 2.06 17.38 -24.55
CA LEU A 40 3.43 17.86 -24.52
C LEU A 40 3.57 19.08 -25.41
N LYS A 41 4.09 20.17 -24.86
CA LYS A 41 4.26 21.46 -25.52
C LYS A 41 5.70 21.95 -25.38
N LYS A 42 6.27 22.51 -26.45
CA LYS A 42 7.64 23.06 -26.44
C LYS A 42 7.60 24.51 -25.95
N GLY A 43 8.08 24.78 -24.74
CA GLY A 43 7.99 26.11 -24.11
C GLY A 43 6.56 26.56 -23.75
N GLU A 44 6.43 27.71 -23.08
CA GLU A 44 5.14 28.21 -22.58
C GLU A 44 4.26 28.85 -23.68
N ASP A 45 4.85 29.42 -24.73
CA ASP A 45 4.13 30.21 -25.74
C ASP A 45 3.83 29.45 -27.05
N SER A 46 4.32 28.22 -27.22
CA SER A 46 4.08 27.46 -28.46
C SER A 46 2.59 27.12 -28.65
N SER A 47 2.04 27.38 -29.83
CA SER A 47 0.71 26.89 -30.21
C SER A 47 0.72 25.41 -30.60
N GLU A 48 1.88 24.87 -30.96
CA GLU A 48 2.05 23.47 -31.32
C GLU A 48 2.23 22.59 -30.08
N PHE A 49 1.41 21.54 -29.99
CA PHE A 49 1.51 20.50 -28.97
C PHE A 49 1.29 19.12 -29.58
N LYS A 50 1.88 18.11 -28.94
CA LYS A 50 1.57 16.70 -29.21
C LYS A 50 0.65 16.18 -28.14
N LYS A 51 -0.38 15.46 -28.55
CA LYS A 51 -1.37 14.84 -27.68
C LYS A 51 -1.24 13.33 -27.78
N CYS A 52 -1.15 12.64 -26.64
CA CYS A 52 -1.21 11.19 -26.56
C CYS A 52 -2.39 10.81 -25.68
N LEU A 53 -3.25 9.91 -26.17
CA LEU A 53 -4.34 9.37 -25.34
C LEU A 53 -3.72 8.60 -24.18
N ILE A 54 -4.10 8.96 -22.96
CA ILE A 54 -3.80 8.15 -21.80
C ILE A 54 -4.86 7.05 -21.81
N PRO A 55 -4.49 5.76 -21.91
CA PRO A 55 -5.43 4.66 -21.74
C PRO A 55 -5.87 4.63 -20.28
N TYR A 56 -6.79 5.54 -19.95
CA TYR A 56 -7.43 5.65 -18.66
C TYR A 56 -8.76 4.92 -18.79
N GLN A 57 -8.83 3.73 -18.23
CA GLN A 57 -10.12 3.18 -17.88
C GLN A 57 -10.57 3.92 -16.64
N SER A 58 -11.67 4.66 -16.72
CA SER A 58 -12.38 5.02 -15.51
C SER A 58 -12.62 3.70 -14.79
N PHE A 59 -12.03 3.55 -13.61
CA PHE A 59 -12.64 2.65 -12.67
C PHE A 59 -14.01 3.27 -12.47
N GLU A 60 -15.07 2.60 -12.95
CA GLU A 60 -16.39 2.79 -12.36
C GLU A 60 -16.14 2.55 -10.89
N ALA A 61 -15.92 3.65 -10.15
CA ALA A 61 -15.80 3.61 -8.73
C ALA A 61 -17.18 3.15 -8.31
N GLN A 62 -17.30 1.85 -8.07
CA GLN A 62 -18.41 1.25 -7.40
C GLN A 62 -18.82 2.24 -6.31
N THR A 63 -20.04 2.74 -6.41
CA THR A 63 -20.51 3.81 -5.55
C THR A 63 -20.55 3.28 -4.11
N PHE A 64 -20.72 4.15 -3.12
CA PHE A 64 -20.84 3.72 -1.72
C PHE A 64 -21.91 2.61 -1.51
N GLU A 65 -22.88 2.52 -2.41
CA GLU A 65 -23.96 1.51 -2.43
C GLU A 65 -23.54 0.15 -3.02
N ASP A 66 -22.44 0.08 -3.78
CA ASP A 66 -22.00 -1.15 -4.45
C ASP A 66 -21.15 -2.06 -3.55
N VAL A 67 -20.67 -1.56 -2.41
CA VAL A 67 -19.97 -2.41 -1.44
C VAL A 67 -21.00 -3.14 -0.60
N SER A 68 -21.03 -4.47 -0.71
CA SER A 68 -21.89 -5.31 0.14
C SER A 68 -21.72 -4.95 1.63
N PRO A 69 -22.79 -5.05 2.43
CA PRO A 69 -22.72 -4.78 3.87
C PRO A 69 -21.65 -5.67 4.53
N PRO A 70 -20.93 -5.17 5.54
CA PRO A 70 -19.93 -5.97 6.24
C PRO A 70 -20.60 -7.16 6.96
N PRO A 71 -19.91 -8.31 7.08
CA PRO A 71 -20.44 -9.43 7.84
C PRO A 71 -20.64 -9.05 9.30
N ASP A 72 -21.71 -9.53 9.94
CA ASP A 72 -22.00 -9.25 11.37
C ASP A 72 -20.81 -9.55 12.28
N MET A 73 -20.07 -10.62 11.97
CA MET A 73 -18.86 -11.00 12.69
C MET A 73 -17.78 -9.90 12.65
N LEU A 74 -17.60 -9.22 11.52
CA LEU A 74 -16.66 -8.11 11.41
C LEU A 74 -17.12 -6.91 12.24
N ILE A 75 -18.42 -6.61 12.24
CA ILE A 75 -19.01 -5.56 13.08
C ILE A 75 -18.74 -5.86 14.56
N VAL A 76 -18.99 -7.10 14.99
CA VAL A 76 -18.74 -7.54 16.37
C VAL A 76 -17.26 -7.42 16.73
N TRP A 77 -16.35 -7.84 15.85
CA TRP A 77 -14.91 -7.75 16.11
C TRP A 77 -14.38 -6.31 16.17
N LEU A 78 -14.98 -5.41 15.40
CA LEU A 78 -14.58 -4.01 15.38
C LEU A 78 -15.22 -3.21 16.52
N SER A 79 -16.28 -3.72 17.16
CA SER A 79 -16.92 -3.05 18.31
C SER A 79 -16.00 -2.88 19.53
N VAL A 80 -14.95 -3.70 19.64
CA VAL A 80 -13.92 -3.62 20.70
C VAL A 80 -12.70 -2.77 20.31
N CYS A 81 -12.66 -2.24 19.09
CA CYS A 81 -11.60 -1.37 18.59
C CYS A 81 -11.90 0.11 18.89
N THR A 82 -10.86 0.94 18.94
CA THR A 82 -11.04 2.40 18.97
C THR A 82 -11.66 2.90 17.66
N LYS A 83 -12.23 4.11 17.65
CA LYS A 83 -12.85 4.66 16.44
C LYS A 83 -11.83 4.75 15.29
N GLU A 84 -10.61 5.14 15.61
CA GLU A 84 -9.52 5.29 14.66
C GLU A 84 -9.09 3.92 14.09
N GLU A 85 -9.05 2.88 14.94
CA GLU A 85 -8.81 1.51 14.49
C GLU A 85 -9.92 1.06 13.53
N GLN A 86 -11.19 1.28 13.91
CA GLN A 86 -12.35 0.93 13.09
C GLN A 86 -12.31 1.62 11.73
N GLU A 87 -12.06 2.92 11.69
CA GLU A 87 -11.93 3.72 10.45
C GLU A 87 -10.84 3.17 9.53
N GLY A 88 -9.69 2.80 10.08
CA GLY A 88 -8.60 2.16 9.32
C GLY A 88 -9.04 0.84 8.66
N PHE A 89 -9.68 -0.04 9.42
CA PHE A 89 -10.23 -1.30 8.88
C PHE A 89 -11.29 -1.05 7.80
N TRP A 90 -12.21 -0.11 8.02
CA TRP A 90 -13.24 0.23 7.05
C TRP A 90 -12.67 0.83 5.77
N LYS A 91 -11.65 1.68 5.90
CA LYS A 91 -10.94 2.25 4.76
C LYS A 91 -10.28 1.18 3.91
N VAL A 92 -9.55 0.24 4.54
CA VAL A 92 -8.91 -0.88 3.85
C VAL A 92 -9.94 -1.79 3.18
N ARG A 93 -10.99 -2.21 3.91
CA ARG A 93 -12.06 -3.05 3.37
C ARG A 93 -12.69 -2.42 2.13
N ARG A 94 -13.08 -1.14 2.24
CA ARG A 94 -13.71 -0.40 1.15
C ARG A 94 -12.80 -0.38 -0.07
N LYS A 95 -11.56 0.08 0.09
CA LYS A 95 -10.61 0.21 -1.04
C LYS A 95 -10.39 -1.13 -1.74
N ILE A 96 -10.28 -2.22 -0.97
CA ILE A 96 -10.10 -3.56 -1.52
C ILE A 96 -11.35 -4.01 -2.30
N LEU A 97 -12.55 -3.90 -1.73
CA LEU A 97 -13.76 -4.38 -2.40
C LEU A 97 -14.09 -3.62 -3.68
N LEU A 98 -13.84 -2.31 -3.67
CA LEU A 98 -14.06 -1.45 -4.83
C LEU A 98 -13.02 -1.66 -5.95
N CYS A 99 -11.90 -2.31 -5.68
CA CYS A 99 -10.77 -2.33 -6.61
C CYS A 99 -10.95 -3.22 -7.83
N HIS A 100 -11.93 -4.13 -7.85
CA HIS A 100 -12.19 -5.02 -9.00
C HIS A 100 -13.48 -5.83 -8.83
N PRO A 101 -14.30 -6.04 -9.89
CA PRO A 101 -15.56 -6.82 -9.80
C PRO A 101 -15.40 -8.27 -9.32
N LYS A 102 -14.23 -8.88 -9.55
CA LYS A 102 -13.90 -10.24 -9.07
C LYS A 102 -13.42 -10.28 -7.62
N MET A 103 -13.25 -9.14 -6.96
CA MET A 103 -12.87 -9.11 -5.55
C MET A 103 -14.05 -9.60 -4.70
N LYS A 104 -13.78 -10.50 -3.77
CA LYS A 104 -14.79 -11.05 -2.86
C LYS A 104 -14.31 -10.98 -1.43
N GLU A 105 -15.23 -10.62 -0.54
CA GLU A 105 -15.10 -10.85 0.90
C GLU A 105 -15.63 -12.26 1.21
N MET A 106 -14.79 -13.08 1.85
CA MET A 106 -15.07 -14.49 2.11
C MET A 106 -14.83 -14.79 3.58
N ILE A 107 -15.83 -15.34 4.27
CA ILE A 107 -15.65 -15.88 5.62
C ILE A 107 -14.89 -17.21 5.49
N ALA A 108 -13.61 -17.21 5.85
CA ALA A 108 -12.76 -18.39 5.72
C ALA A 108 -12.97 -19.37 6.89
N ASP A 109 -13.08 -18.83 8.10
CA ASP A 109 -13.40 -19.59 9.32
C ASP A 109 -14.03 -18.67 10.39
N LYS A 110 -14.25 -19.19 11.61
CA LYS A 110 -14.86 -18.46 12.74
C LYS A 110 -14.04 -17.27 13.25
N ASN A 111 -12.78 -17.12 12.83
CA ASN A 111 -11.86 -16.07 13.26
C ASN A 111 -11.13 -15.42 12.09
N SER A 112 -11.55 -15.62 10.82
CA SER A 112 -10.84 -15.10 9.65
C SER A 112 -11.80 -14.71 8.53
N ILE A 113 -11.68 -13.47 8.07
CA ILE A 113 -12.34 -12.93 6.88
C ILE A 113 -11.24 -12.61 5.87
N GLN A 114 -11.36 -13.16 4.66
CA GLN A 114 -10.37 -13.08 3.61
C GLN A 114 -10.91 -12.29 2.41
N TYR A 115 -10.00 -11.59 1.73
CA TYR A 115 -10.32 -10.80 0.54
C TYR A 115 -9.47 -11.27 -0.63
N GLY A 116 -10.12 -11.52 -1.78
CA GLY A 116 -9.45 -11.97 -2.99
C GLY A 116 -10.41 -12.51 -4.06
N SER A 117 -9.85 -13.06 -5.15
CA SER A 117 -10.62 -13.76 -6.19
C SER A 117 -10.65 -15.28 -5.93
N GLY A 118 -11.07 -15.67 -4.72
CA GLY A 118 -11.08 -17.05 -4.23
C GLY A 118 -9.90 -17.39 -3.32
N LYS A 119 -9.79 -18.67 -2.91
CA LYS A 119 -8.85 -19.14 -1.87
C LYS A 119 -7.37 -19.05 -2.24
N THR A 120 -7.04 -18.99 -3.53
CA THR A 120 -5.66 -19.03 -4.03
C THR A 120 -5.10 -17.64 -4.37
N LYS A 121 -5.96 -16.66 -4.62
CA LYS A 121 -5.59 -15.28 -5.00
C LYS A 121 -6.06 -14.29 -3.93
N LEU A 122 -5.51 -14.42 -2.73
CA LEU A 122 -5.77 -13.54 -1.60
C LEU A 122 -4.92 -12.26 -1.67
N CYS A 123 -5.49 -11.15 -1.20
CA CYS A 123 -4.80 -9.87 -1.05
C CYS A 123 -4.81 -9.35 0.39
N ALA A 124 -5.84 -9.67 1.17
CA ALA A 124 -5.94 -9.26 2.57
C ALA A 124 -6.70 -10.28 3.42
N GLU A 125 -6.50 -10.18 4.72
CA GLU A 125 -7.20 -10.96 5.72
C GLU A 125 -7.37 -10.14 7.01
N ILE A 126 -8.57 -10.18 7.59
CA ILE A 126 -8.82 -9.71 8.95
C ILE A 126 -9.03 -10.95 9.80
N ALA A 127 -8.12 -11.18 10.77
CA ALA A 127 -8.18 -12.32 11.65
C ALA A 127 -8.36 -11.91 13.11
N PHE A 128 -9.31 -12.52 13.81
CA PHE A 128 -9.59 -12.20 15.21
C PHE A 128 -8.70 -12.99 16.18
N GLN A 129 -7.84 -12.27 16.90
CA GLN A 129 -6.94 -12.86 17.88
C GLN A 129 -7.62 -12.96 19.25
N ARG A 130 -8.21 -14.12 19.55
CA ARG A 130 -8.94 -14.38 20.81
C ARG A 130 -8.17 -14.04 22.10
N LYS A 131 -6.85 -14.24 22.11
CA LYS A 131 -6.03 -13.93 23.30
C LYS A 131 -5.95 -12.43 23.60
N LEU A 132 -5.99 -11.61 22.55
CA LEU A 132 -5.97 -10.16 22.66
C LEU A 132 -7.37 -9.54 22.58
N GLN A 133 -8.39 -10.36 22.25
CA GLN A 133 -9.74 -9.90 21.92
C GLN A 133 -9.72 -8.76 20.90
N LYS A 134 -8.88 -8.89 19.86
CA LYS A 134 -8.70 -7.85 18.84
C LYS A 134 -8.60 -8.42 17.43
N PRO A 135 -9.17 -7.75 16.42
CA PRO A 135 -8.92 -8.05 15.02
C PRO A 135 -7.50 -7.62 14.62
N ILE A 136 -6.87 -8.40 13.75
CA ILE A 136 -5.53 -8.17 13.21
C ILE A 136 -5.62 -8.14 11.69
N LEU A 137 -5.10 -7.07 11.09
CA LEU A 137 -5.01 -6.97 9.63
C LEU A 137 -3.74 -7.66 9.11
N PHE A 138 -3.93 -8.46 8.07
CA PHE A 138 -2.87 -9.00 7.24
C PHE A 138 -3.06 -8.57 5.79
N LEU A 139 -1.96 -8.18 5.14
CA LEU A 139 -1.93 -7.79 3.72
C LEU A 139 -0.89 -8.60 2.97
N TRP A 140 -1.19 -9.01 1.73
CA TRP A 140 -0.24 -9.72 0.86
C TRP A 140 0.63 -8.70 0.13
N LEU A 141 1.80 -8.45 0.71
CA LEU A 141 2.72 -7.41 0.30
C LEU A 141 4.11 -7.99 0.04
N PRO A 142 5.00 -7.27 -0.68
CA PRO A 142 6.41 -7.64 -0.78
C PRO A 142 7.03 -7.89 0.59
N THR A 143 7.64 -9.06 0.80
CA THR A 143 8.29 -9.36 2.08
C THR A 143 9.45 -8.39 2.30
N PRO A 144 9.71 -7.93 3.54
CA PRO A 144 10.81 -7.00 3.79
C PRO A 144 12.17 -7.51 3.28
N SER A 145 12.40 -8.82 3.32
CA SER A 145 13.62 -9.47 2.85
C SER A 145 13.85 -9.33 1.35
N THR A 146 12.78 -9.26 0.55
CA THR A 146 12.88 -9.18 -0.92
C THR A 146 12.54 -7.81 -1.45
N TRP A 147 11.76 -7.02 -0.72
CA TRP A 147 11.47 -5.63 -1.05
C TRP A 147 12.75 -4.79 -1.12
N ASN A 148 13.61 -4.95 -0.12
CA ASN A 148 14.92 -4.29 -0.08
C ASN A 148 15.93 -4.85 -1.09
N VAL A 149 15.63 -5.94 -1.80
CA VAL A 149 16.52 -6.47 -2.85
C VAL A 149 15.98 -6.10 -4.22
N TYR A 150 14.67 -6.23 -4.42
CA TYR A 150 13.92 -5.81 -5.61
C TYR A 150 14.20 -4.35 -5.97
N ARG A 151 14.14 -3.46 -4.98
CA ARG A 151 14.26 -2.02 -5.23
C ARG A 151 15.67 -1.58 -5.70
N TRP A 152 16.69 -2.43 -5.55
CA TRP A 152 18.05 -2.16 -5.99
C TRP A 152 18.47 -3.00 -7.20
N ASN A 153 17.61 -3.90 -7.66
CA ASN A 153 17.89 -4.81 -8.75
C ASN A 153 16.57 -5.17 -9.47
N ASP A 154 16.32 -4.47 -10.57
CA ASP A 154 15.09 -4.58 -11.38
C ASP A 154 14.84 -5.99 -11.95
N ASP A 155 15.85 -6.86 -11.99
CA ASP A 155 15.73 -8.20 -12.59
C ASP A 155 15.08 -9.23 -11.66
N LYS A 156 15.04 -8.98 -10.35
CA LYS A 156 14.39 -9.90 -9.40
C LYS A 156 12.95 -9.47 -9.22
N LYS A 157 12.00 -10.40 -9.10
CA LYS A 157 10.62 -10.09 -8.69
C LYS A 157 10.49 -10.12 -7.16
N PRO A 158 9.71 -9.22 -6.54
CA PRO A 158 9.57 -9.22 -5.09
C PRO A 158 8.72 -10.43 -4.69
N VAL A 159 9.15 -11.14 -3.64
CA VAL A 159 8.35 -12.24 -3.10
C VAL A 159 7.21 -11.63 -2.30
N ILE A 160 5.97 -11.91 -2.72
CA ILE A 160 4.77 -11.47 -2.01
C ILE A 160 4.47 -12.45 -0.89
N GLY A 161 4.32 -11.94 0.33
CA GLY A 161 4.01 -12.72 1.52
C GLY A 161 2.92 -12.06 2.36
N ARG A 162 2.35 -12.85 3.26
CA ARG A 162 1.33 -12.39 4.21
C ARG A 162 1.99 -11.58 5.33
N LEU A 163 1.82 -10.26 5.32
CA LEU A 163 2.38 -9.37 6.34
C LEU A 163 1.32 -9.00 7.36
N ARG A 164 1.65 -9.12 8.66
CA ARG A 164 0.87 -8.54 9.75
C ARG A 164 1.13 -7.04 9.80
N ILE A 165 0.07 -6.26 10.02
CA ILE A 165 0.11 -4.81 10.19
C ILE A 165 -0.06 -4.48 11.68
N TRP A 166 0.88 -3.74 12.26
CA TRP A 166 0.76 -3.22 13.62
C TRP A 166 0.31 -1.77 13.54
N THR A 167 -0.80 -1.46 14.20
CA THR A 167 -1.45 -0.15 14.13
C THR A 167 -2.18 0.16 15.43
N ASN A 168 -2.35 1.45 15.71
CA ASN A 168 -3.24 1.99 16.74
C ASN A 168 -4.44 2.73 16.14
N GLY A 169 -4.75 2.50 14.85
CA GLY A 169 -5.79 3.21 14.11
C GLY A 169 -5.29 4.49 13.45
N GLN A 170 -4.66 5.38 14.22
CA GLN A 170 -4.13 6.65 13.70
C GLN A 170 -2.90 6.44 12.82
N THR A 171 -2.02 5.51 13.22
CA THR A 171 -0.76 5.25 12.54
C THR A 171 -0.52 3.76 12.40
N ILE A 172 0.25 3.40 11.39
CA ILE A 172 0.82 2.07 11.26
C ILE A 172 2.25 2.18 11.76
N SER A 173 2.64 1.37 12.76
CA SER A 173 3.98 1.45 13.34
C SER A 173 4.93 0.46 12.65
N HIS A 174 4.46 -0.75 12.37
CA HIS A 174 5.30 -1.84 11.86
C HIS A 174 4.58 -2.77 10.90
N VAL A 175 5.37 -3.49 10.11
CA VAL A 175 4.95 -4.61 9.26
C VAL A 175 5.88 -5.80 9.45
N GLY A 176 5.34 -7.02 9.40
CA GLY A 176 6.14 -8.22 9.65
C GLY A 176 5.63 -9.42 8.87
N HIS A 177 6.54 -10.21 8.29
CA HIS A 177 6.18 -11.39 7.50
C HIS A 177 5.71 -12.54 8.40
N VAL A 178 4.42 -12.86 8.32
CA VAL A 178 3.76 -13.89 9.12
C VAL A 178 3.04 -14.87 8.17
N PRO A 179 3.74 -15.92 7.71
CA PRO A 179 3.21 -16.81 6.66
C PRO A 179 1.98 -17.62 7.11
N LYS A 180 1.84 -17.88 8.42
CA LYS A 180 0.71 -18.64 8.99
C LYS A 180 0.36 -18.14 10.39
N GLY A 181 -0.93 -18.17 10.73
CA GLY A 181 -1.45 -17.78 12.04
C GLY A 181 -1.06 -16.34 12.43
N PHE A 182 -0.75 -16.12 13.71
CA PHE A 182 -0.35 -14.81 14.25
C PHE A 182 1.16 -14.60 14.37
N GLY A 183 1.95 -15.63 14.04
CA GLY A 183 3.42 -15.58 14.13
C GLY A 183 3.94 -15.44 15.57
N LYS A 184 5.26 -15.27 15.69
CA LYS A 184 5.94 -15.05 16.98
C LYS A 184 6.41 -13.60 17.16
N MET A 185 6.45 -12.84 16.06
CA MET A 185 6.89 -11.44 16.04
C MET A 185 6.08 -10.60 17.02
N LYS A 186 6.80 -9.73 17.73
CA LYS A 186 6.25 -8.70 18.61
C LYS A 186 7.09 -7.45 18.48
N THR A 187 6.49 -6.28 18.66
CA THR A 187 7.24 -5.03 18.78
C THR A 187 8.13 -5.08 20.02
N ARG A 188 9.06 -4.12 20.11
CA ARG A 188 9.96 -4.04 21.25
C ARG A 188 9.18 -3.80 22.55
N GLU A 189 8.18 -2.92 22.51
CA GLU A 189 7.30 -2.61 23.63
C GLU A 189 6.51 -3.85 24.06
N GLU A 190 5.98 -4.61 23.10
CA GLU A 190 5.29 -5.88 23.37
C GLU A 190 6.24 -6.89 24.05
N TRP A 191 7.50 -6.98 23.63
CA TRP A 191 8.49 -7.85 24.29
C TRP A 191 8.88 -7.35 25.69
N GLU A 192 8.95 -6.05 25.90
CA GLU A 192 9.30 -5.46 27.19
C GLU A 192 8.26 -5.79 28.26
N GLN A 193 6.97 -5.78 27.91
CA GLN A 193 5.84 -6.14 28.77
C GLN A 193 5.74 -7.64 29.10
N MET A 194 6.47 -8.51 28.39
CA MET A 194 6.43 -9.95 28.66
C MET A 194 7.32 -10.35 29.85
N PRO A 195 6.95 -11.40 30.60
CA PRO A 195 7.81 -11.94 31.63
C PRO A 195 9.12 -12.48 31.03
N PRO A 196 10.29 -12.34 31.70
CA PRO A 196 11.59 -12.75 31.18
C PRO A 196 11.64 -14.19 30.68
N SER A 197 10.93 -15.11 31.34
CA SER A 197 10.86 -16.54 30.97
C SER A 197 10.23 -16.81 29.60
N LYS A 198 9.47 -15.86 29.04
CA LYS A 198 8.84 -15.98 27.71
C LYS A 198 9.59 -15.21 26.62
N LYS A 199 10.64 -14.47 26.98
CA LYS A 199 11.45 -13.72 26.01
C LYS A 199 12.45 -14.69 25.34
N PRO A 200 12.72 -14.54 24.04
CA PRO A 200 13.77 -15.30 23.39
C PRO A 200 15.12 -15.02 24.08
N HIS A 201 15.90 -16.06 24.35
CA HIS A 201 17.23 -15.89 24.95
C HIS A 201 18.17 -15.06 24.06
N ARG A 202 17.98 -15.14 22.74
CA ARG A 202 18.62 -14.25 21.75
C ARG A 202 17.57 -13.68 20.82
N MET A 203 17.46 -12.36 20.79
CA MET A 203 16.60 -11.64 19.85
C MET A 203 17.25 -11.63 18.47
N PHE A 204 16.80 -12.52 17.59
CA PHE A 204 17.10 -12.42 16.16
C PHE A 204 16.27 -11.30 15.53
N MET A 205 16.95 -10.29 15.00
CA MET A 205 16.35 -9.18 14.24
C MET A 205 16.74 -9.33 12.78
N GLY A 206 15.74 -9.46 11.91
CA GLY A 206 15.96 -9.59 10.48
C GLY A 206 14.73 -9.19 9.67
N PHE A 207 14.82 -9.36 8.36
CA PHE A 207 13.75 -9.03 7.41
C PHE A 207 12.90 -10.24 6.99
N SER A 208 13.14 -11.41 7.59
CA SER A 208 12.47 -12.67 7.27
C SER A 208 11.35 -13.00 8.25
N SER A 209 10.57 -14.04 7.95
CA SER A 209 9.54 -14.58 8.87
C SER A 209 10.10 -15.19 10.16
N GLN A 210 11.42 -15.38 10.25
CA GLN A 210 12.09 -15.88 11.46
C GLN A 210 12.46 -14.76 12.43
N SER A 211 12.31 -13.49 12.03
CA SER A 211 12.56 -12.34 12.92
C SER A 211 11.63 -12.39 14.15
N HIS A 212 12.15 -12.00 15.31
CA HIS A 212 11.35 -11.81 16.52
C HIS A 212 10.69 -10.44 16.58
N THR A 213 11.18 -9.48 15.79
CA THR A 213 10.68 -8.12 15.74
C THR A 213 10.19 -7.80 14.32
N PRO A 214 9.06 -7.10 14.18
CA PRO A 214 8.62 -6.59 12.90
C PRO A 214 9.49 -5.40 12.47
N VAL A 215 9.33 -4.98 11.21
CA VAL A 215 10.07 -3.87 10.61
C VAL A 215 9.23 -2.61 10.73
N GLU A 216 9.83 -1.50 11.16
CA GLU A 216 9.14 -0.20 11.20
C GLU A 216 8.60 0.20 9.83
N ILE A 217 7.41 0.80 9.80
CA ILE A 217 6.73 1.16 8.54
C ILE A 217 7.58 2.11 7.70
N LYS A 218 8.24 3.08 8.34
CA LYS A 218 9.06 4.09 7.66
C LYS A 218 10.24 3.43 6.96
N ARG A 219 10.87 2.45 7.62
CA ARG A 219 11.95 1.65 7.04
C ARG A 219 11.46 0.74 5.92
N TYR A 220 10.25 0.19 6.05
CA TYR A 220 9.64 -0.64 5.01
C TYR A 220 9.32 0.16 3.74
N LEU A 221 8.72 1.34 3.90
CA LEU A 221 8.38 2.22 2.77
C LEU A 221 9.57 3.06 2.27
N GLN A 222 10.63 3.16 3.08
CA GLN A 222 11.79 4.04 2.89
C GLN A 222 11.37 5.49 2.63
N THR A 223 10.41 5.97 3.42
CA THR A 223 10.00 7.38 3.40
C THR A 223 11.02 8.20 4.17
N ASP A 224 11.58 9.23 3.54
CA ASP A 224 12.51 10.16 4.19
C ASP A 224 11.76 11.04 5.21
N HIS A 225 12.49 11.65 6.15
CA HIS A 225 11.91 12.45 7.27
C HIS A 225 11.08 13.67 6.83
N ARG A 226 10.95 13.93 5.52
CA ARG A 226 10.31 15.12 4.93
C ARG A 226 8.99 14.88 4.20
N THR A 227 8.47 13.66 4.19
CA THR A 227 7.14 13.42 3.62
C THR A 227 6.07 13.75 4.64
N GLU A 228 5.22 14.73 4.30
CA GLU A 228 3.90 14.99 4.89
C GLU A 228 3.21 13.69 5.31
N GLU A 229 2.41 13.73 6.38
CA GLU A 229 1.73 12.59 7.00
C GLU A 229 0.98 11.74 5.97
N ARG A 230 1.69 10.81 5.34
CA ARG A 230 1.10 9.89 4.38
C ARG A 230 0.13 9.01 5.16
N ASP A 231 -1.10 8.95 4.67
CA ASP A 231 -2.04 7.97 5.17
C ASP A 231 -1.54 6.56 4.82
N PHE A 232 -0.89 5.93 5.81
CA PHE A 232 -0.28 4.62 5.63
C PHE A 232 -1.32 3.54 5.27
N TRP A 233 -2.58 3.72 5.67
CA TRP A 233 -3.66 2.81 5.26
C TRP A 233 -3.85 2.87 3.75
N ASP A 234 -3.89 4.09 3.20
CA ASP A 234 -4.06 4.29 1.76
C ASP A 234 -2.89 3.73 0.96
N VAL A 235 -1.66 3.99 1.42
CA VAL A 235 -0.43 3.50 0.78
C VAL A 235 -0.37 1.98 0.77
N LEU A 236 -0.59 1.33 1.92
CA LEU A 236 -0.48 -0.13 2.01
C LEU A 236 -1.62 -0.86 1.30
N SER A 237 -2.85 -0.33 1.37
CA SER A 237 -3.97 -0.89 0.63
C SER A 237 -3.80 -0.70 -0.88
N GLY A 238 -3.30 0.45 -1.33
CA GLY A 238 -2.95 0.67 -2.75
C GLY A 238 -1.90 -0.32 -3.23
N LEU A 239 -0.78 -0.45 -2.52
CA LEU A 239 0.26 -1.43 -2.85
C LEU A 239 -0.28 -2.87 -2.86
N THR A 240 -1.19 -3.22 -1.95
CA THR A 240 -1.84 -4.53 -1.92
C THR A 240 -2.67 -4.77 -3.18
N ILE A 241 -3.47 -3.78 -3.59
CA ILE A 241 -4.33 -3.84 -4.78
C ILE A 241 -3.47 -3.97 -6.04
N ASP A 242 -2.45 -3.14 -6.20
CA ASP A 242 -1.56 -3.18 -7.36
C ASP A 242 -0.93 -4.56 -7.55
N ARG A 243 -0.46 -5.16 -6.44
CA ARG A 243 0.16 -6.48 -6.47
C ARG A 243 -0.84 -7.60 -6.72
N TRP A 244 -2.08 -7.43 -6.29
CA TRP A 244 -3.13 -8.39 -6.57
C TRP A 244 -3.60 -8.29 -8.03
N LEU A 245 -3.81 -7.09 -8.57
CA LEU A 245 -4.19 -6.86 -9.96
C LEU A 245 -3.16 -7.45 -10.93
N ALA A 246 -1.87 -7.24 -10.64
CA ALA A 246 -0.78 -7.83 -11.42
C ALA A 246 -0.82 -9.37 -11.47
N LYS A 247 -1.41 -10.05 -10.47
CA LYS A 247 -1.59 -11.52 -10.46
C LYS A 247 -2.90 -11.99 -11.10
N VAL A 248 -3.86 -11.10 -11.26
CA VAL A 248 -5.18 -11.42 -11.85
C VAL A 248 -5.16 -11.21 -13.36
N GLN A 249 -4.36 -10.26 -13.84
CA GLN A 249 -4.16 -9.98 -15.26
C GLN A 249 -3.11 -10.89 -15.93
N SER A 250 -2.23 -11.51 -15.15
CA SER A 250 -1.29 -12.56 -15.59
C SER A 250 -1.95 -13.95 -15.64
#